data_AF-A0A958FK31-F1
#
_entry.id   AF-A0A958FK31-F1
#
_cell.length_a   1.000
_cell.length_b   1.000
_cell.length_c   1.000
_cell.angle_alpha   90.00
_cell.angle_beta   90.00
_cell.angle_gamma   90.00
#
_symmetry.space_group_name_H-M   'P 1'
#
loop_
_entity.id
_entity.type
_entity.pdbx_description
1 polymer ?
#
loop_
_entity_poly.entity_id
_entity_poly.type
_entity_poly.pdbx_seq_one_letter_code
_entity_poly.pdbx_strand_id
1 'polypeptide(L)'
;NLLFGTATGTLRDYYNEVSYGNLTIITLNMPSALGWKRAPQAYSYYTNGMSGFGSYPQNAQRLAEDAIILADPLVNFSQYDNNSDGYVDALFIIHAGPGAEFTGSGNDIWSHKWSLVAPLAVDGVMAFTYSMEPEYWSGPGDMTCGVYAHEMGHSVFGLPDLYDRDGTSEGLGEWSIMASGSWNGPWPGGGSPAHPDAWCRYQMGYVTPTVVTGNIYGAS
;
A
#
# COMPACT_ATOMS: atom_id res chain seq x y z
N ASN A 1 12.88 6.61 8.96
CA ASN A 1 11.50 6.18 9.24
C ASN A 1 10.67 6.55 8.03
N LEU A 2 10.45 5.59 7.13
CA LEU A 2 9.85 5.81 5.81
C LEU A 2 8.36 6.12 5.87
N LEU A 3 7.63 5.48 6.79
CA LEU A 3 6.17 5.55 6.83
C LEU A 3 5.65 6.77 7.61
N PHE A 4 6.19 6.99 8.80
CA PHE A 4 5.62 7.94 9.78
C PHE A 4 6.48 9.18 10.01
N GLY A 5 7.64 9.25 9.35
CA GLY A 5 8.54 10.40 9.44
C GLY A 5 7.94 11.68 8.83
N THR A 6 8.54 12.83 9.10
CA THR A 6 8.13 14.13 8.55
C THR A 6 9.15 14.69 7.56
N ALA A 7 10.15 13.89 7.19
CA ALA A 7 11.14 14.27 6.19
C ALA A 7 10.55 14.06 4.79
N THR A 8 11.05 14.83 3.82
CA THR A 8 10.67 14.68 2.41
C THR A 8 10.87 13.25 1.92
N GLY A 9 9.89 12.75 1.15
CA GLY A 9 9.96 11.41 0.56
C GLY A 9 9.52 10.29 1.50
N THR A 10 8.91 10.62 2.64
CA THR A 10 8.20 9.65 3.48
C THR A 10 6.75 9.50 3.02
N LEU A 11 6.11 8.37 3.35
CA LEU A 11 4.71 8.13 3.00
C LEU A 11 3.79 9.20 3.62
N ARG A 12 4.03 9.55 4.89
CA ARG A 12 3.31 10.62 5.58
C ARG A 12 3.49 11.97 4.90
N ASP A 13 4.69 12.31 4.47
CA ASP A 13 4.98 13.56 3.75
C ASP A 13 4.22 13.60 2.42
N TYR A 14 4.32 12.54 1.62
CA TYR A 14 3.59 12.42 0.34
C TYR A 14 2.08 12.61 0.53
N TYR A 15 1.45 11.87 1.45
CA TYR A 15 0.01 12.00 1.66
C TYR A 15 -0.42 13.31 2.30
N ASN A 16 0.44 13.94 3.10
CA ASN A 16 0.18 15.29 3.58
C ASN A 16 0.14 16.27 2.41
N GLU A 17 1.07 16.16 1.46
CA GLU A 17 1.13 17.00 0.26
C GLU A 17 -0.10 16.78 -0.65
N VAL A 18 -0.36 15.54 -1.07
CA VAL A 18 -1.41 15.27 -2.07
C VAL A 18 -2.83 15.39 -1.54
N SER A 19 -2.99 15.42 -0.21
CA SER A 19 -4.26 15.71 0.46
C SER A 19 -4.45 17.17 0.84
N TYR A 20 -3.49 18.05 0.51
CA TYR A 20 -3.50 19.46 0.94
C TYR A 20 -3.58 19.62 2.47
N GLY A 21 -2.93 18.71 3.20
CA GLY A 21 -2.91 18.67 4.66
C GLY A 21 -4.13 18.03 5.32
N ASN A 22 -5.09 17.50 4.55
CA ASN A 22 -6.31 16.89 5.10
C ASN A 22 -6.12 15.46 5.60
N LEU A 23 -5.04 14.78 5.22
CA LEU A 23 -4.68 13.46 5.72
C LEU A 23 -3.31 13.48 6.38
N THR A 24 -3.24 12.85 7.56
CA THR A 24 -1.98 12.61 8.27
C THR A 24 -1.91 11.15 8.70
N ILE A 25 -0.83 10.49 8.31
CA ILE A 25 -0.57 9.10 8.68
C ILE A 25 0.14 9.06 10.03
N ILE A 26 -0.43 8.33 10.99
CA ILE A 26 0.14 8.08 12.31
C ILE A 26 0.03 6.59 12.65
N THR A 27 0.75 6.16 13.68
CA THR A 27 0.52 4.86 14.32
C THR A 27 0.61 5.02 15.84
N LEU A 28 -0.21 4.25 16.56
CA LEU A 28 -0.14 4.13 18.02
C LEU A 28 0.92 3.11 18.44
N ASN A 29 1.27 2.20 17.53
CA ASN A 29 2.23 1.12 17.75
C ASN A 29 3.33 1.20 16.69
N MET A 30 4.44 1.84 17.05
CA MET A 30 5.58 2.00 16.13
C MET A 30 6.19 0.64 15.79
N PRO A 31 6.47 0.34 14.51
CA PRO A 31 7.09 -0.92 14.12
C PRO A 31 8.43 -1.19 14.84
N SER A 32 9.19 -0.14 15.14
CA SER A 32 10.45 -0.25 15.90
C SER A 32 10.27 -0.75 17.32
N ALA A 33 9.08 -0.58 17.92
CA ALA A 33 8.75 -1.09 19.25
C ALA A 33 8.16 -2.51 19.20
N LEU A 34 7.36 -2.81 18.17
CA LEU A 34 6.80 -4.15 17.97
C LEU A 34 7.88 -5.17 17.57
N GLY A 35 8.85 -4.74 16.77
CA GLY A 35 9.92 -5.56 16.23
C GLY A 35 9.43 -6.59 15.21
N TRP A 36 10.37 -7.24 14.53
CA TRP A 36 10.09 -8.29 13.56
C TRP A 36 9.50 -9.53 14.23
N LYS A 37 8.46 -10.10 13.61
CA LYS A 37 7.86 -11.38 14.00
C LYS A 37 8.22 -12.46 13.01
N ARG A 38 8.53 -13.65 13.52
CA ARG A 38 8.79 -14.83 12.69
C ARG A 38 7.48 -15.55 12.41
N ALA A 39 7.07 -15.56 11.16
CA ALA A 39 5.91 -16.34 10.73
C ALA A 39 6.16 -17.86 10.93
N PRO A 40 5.10 -18.67 11.11
CA PRO A 40 5.24 -20.10 11.39
C PRO A 40 5.86 -20.91 10.25
N GLN A 41 5.67 -20.49 8.99
CA GLN A 41 6.20 -21.19 7.82
C GLN A 41 7.44 -20.50 7.26
N ALA A 42 8.20 -21.23 6.43
CA ALA A 42 9.30 -20.64 5.68
C ALA A 42 8.76 -19.65 4.62
N TYR A 43 9.57 -18.64 4.25
CA TYR A 43 9.17 -17.64 3.26
C TYR A 43 8.71 -18.24 1.92
N SER A 44 9.38 -19.32 1.47
CA SER A 44 9.03 -20.06 0.25
C SER A 44 7.64 -20.71 0.28
N TYR A 45 7.10 -21.00 1.45
CA TYR A 45 5.72 -21.49 1.59
C TYR A 45 4.71 -20.40 1.20
N TYR A 46 4.99 -19.14 1.57
CA TYR A 46 4.12 -18.00 1.28
C TYR A 46 4.31 -17.50 -0.15
N THR A 47 5.53 -17.50 -0.69
CA THR A 47 5.78 -17.04 -2.07
C THR A 47 5.35 -18.09 -3.10
N ASN A 48 5.58 -19.37 -2.78
CA ASN A 48 5.19 -20.53 -3.57
C ASN A 48 5.60 -20.46 -5.05
N GLY A 49 6.72 -19.79 -5.33
CA GLY A 49 7.21 -19.56 -6.70
C GLY A 49 6.29 -18.70 -7.58
N MET A 50 5.28 -18.07 -6.99
CA MET A 50 4.21 -17.31 -7.65
C MET A 50 4.06 -15.90 -7.05
N SER A 51 5.12 -15.40 -6.42
CA SER A 51 5.16 -14.10 -5.77
C SER A 51 4.05 -13.84 -4.75
N GLY A 52 3.57 -14.90 -4.09
CA GLY A 52 2.48 -14.80 -3.12
C GLY A 52 1.08 -14.88 -3.70
N PHE A 53 0.93 -14.99 -5.03
CA PHE A 53 -0.37 -15.16 -5.71
C PHE A 53 -0.74 -16.62 -5.99
N GLY A 54 -0.07 -17.56 -5.31
CA GLY A 54 -0.40 -18.98 -5.36
C GLY A 54 -1.75 -19.32 -4.73
N SER A 55 -2.08 -20.61 -4.71
CA SER A 55 -3.30 -21.11 -4.06
C SER A 55 -3.19 -21.04 -2.53
N TYR A 56 -4.25 -20.58 -1.86
CA TYR A 56 -4.36 -20.66 -0.40
C TYR A 56 -4.30 -22.13 0.06
N PRO A 57 -3.60 -22.46 1.16
CA PRO A 57 -2.90 -21.57 2.10
C PRO A 57 -1.42 -21.30 1.77
N GLN A 58 -0.92 -21.68 0.60
CA GLN A 58 0.49 -21.46 0.20
C GLN A 58 0.61 -20.16 -0.62
N ASN A 59 0.27 -19.05 0.02
CA ASN A 59 0.19 -17.73 -0.61
C ASN A 59 0.30 -16.58 0.41
N ALA A 60 0.24 -15.33 -0.07
CA ALA A 60 0.37 -14.13 0.75
C ALA A 60 -0.81 -13.91 1.72
N GLN A 61 -2.02 -14.37 1.39
CA GLN A 61 -3.16 -14.27 2.31
C GLN A 61 -2.89 -15.04 3.61
N ARG A 62 -2.25 -16.21 3.51
CA ARG A 62 -1.85 -16.97 4.70
C ARG A 62 -0.75 -16.28 5.50
N LEU A 63 0.19 -15.59 4.84
CA LEU A 63 1.18 -14.76 5.54
C LEU A 63 0.49 -13.63 6.30
N ALA A 64 -0.51 -12.99 5.69
CA ALA A 64 -1.27 -11.93 6.33
C ALA A 64 -2.03 -12.43 7.57
N GLU A 65 -2.69 -13.60 7.48
CA GLU A 65 -3.33 -14.25 8.64
C GLU A 65 -2.32 -14.50 9.77
N ASP A 66 -1.18 -15.12 9.46
CA ASP A 66 -0.14 -15.44 10.45
C ASP A 66 0.42 -14.15 11.08
N ALA A 67 0.61 -13.08 10.30
CA ALA A 67 1.11 -11.79 10.77
C ALA A 67 0.11 -11.09 11.71
N ILE A 68 -1.19 -11.11 11.38
CA ILE A 68 -2.25 -10.55 12.25
C ILE A 68 -2.28 -11.30 13.58
N ILE A 69 -2.29 -12.64 13.55
CA ILE A 69 -2.30 -13.47 14.77
C ILE A 69 -1.08 -13.19 15.66
N LEU A 70 0.09 -12.95 15.05
CA LEU A 70 1.32 -12.62 15.79
C LEU A 70 1.31 -11.20 16.36
N ALA A 71 0.54 -10.29 15.78
CA ALA A 71 0.42 -8.89 16.19
C ALA A 71 -0.69 -8.65 17.24
N ASP A 72 -1.78 -9.43 17.19
CA ASP A 72 -2.96 -9.35 18.09
C ASP A 72 -2.62 -9.22 19.59
N PRO A 73 -1.71 -10.03 20.19
CA PRO A 73 -1.37 -9.86 21.60
C PRO A 73 -0.57 -8.57 21.91
N LEU A 74 -0.19 -7.77 20.92
CA LEU A 74 0.71 -6.61 21.03
C LEU A 74 0.05 -5.30 20.60
N VAL A 75 -1.02 -5.39 19.82
CA VAL A 75 -1.68 -4.27 19.13
C VAL A 75 -3.16 -4.43 19.39
N ASN A 76 -3.81 -3.39 19.91
CA ASN A 76 -5.27 -3.35 19.97
C ASN A 76 -5.80 -2.88 18.60
N PHE A 77 -6.26 -3.81 17.77
CA PHE A 77 -6.75 -3.53 16.42
C PHE A 77 -7.99 -2.64 16.41
N SER A 78 -8.78 -2.62 17.49
CA SER A 78 -9.96 -1.75 17.59
C SER A 78 -9.61 -0.26 17.53
N GLN A 79 -8.34 0.12 17.76
CA GLN A 79 -7.90 1.51 17.67
C GLN A 79 -7.66 1.99 16.23
N TYR A 80 -7.72 1.07 15.26
CA TYR A 80 -7.45 1.32 13.85
C TYR A 80 -8.72 1.24 12.98
N ASP A 81 -9.88 1.12 13.61
CA ASP A 81 -11.21 1.36 13.02
C ASP A 81 -11.60 2.83 13.30
N ASN A 82 -11.17 3.75 12.43
CA ASN A 82 -11.33 5.20 12.63
C ASN A 82 -12.74 5.68 12.26
N ASN A 83 -13.51 4.90 11.51
CA ASN A 83 -14.86 5.25 11.06
C ASN A 83 -15.97 4.48 11.81
N SER A 84 -15.60 3.55 12.70
CA SER A 84 -16.49 2.69 13.50
C SER A 84 -17.39 1.77 12.65
N ASP A 85 -16.90 1.31 11.50
CA ASP A 85 -17.61 0.36 10.64
C ASP A 85 -17.39 -1.12 11.04
N GLY A 86 -16.53 -1.35 12.04
CA GLY A 86 -16.20 -2.67 12.56
C GLY A 86 -15.01 -3.31 11.86
N TYR A 87 -14.28 -2.60 10.98
CA TYR A 87 -13.10 -3.09 10.29
C TYR A 87 -11.87 -2.23 10.56
N VAL A 88 -10.70 -2.87 10.48
CA VAL A 88 -9.42 -2.15 10.47
C VAL A 88 -9.28 -1.42 9.14
N ASP A 89 -9.15 -0.08 9.18
CA ASP A 89 -9.16 0.75 7.96
C ASP A 89 -7.93 0.53 7.07
N ALA A 90 -6.74 0.46 7.67
CA ALA A 90 -5.48 0.35 6.96
C ALA A 90 -4.52 -0.58 7.69
N LEU A 91 -4.21 -1.72 7.07
CA LEU A 91 -3.24 -2.71 7.57
C LEU A 91 -2.12 -2.89 6.56
N PHE A 92 -0.92 -2.43 6.91
CA PHE A 92 0.30 -2.63 6.13
C PHE A 92 1.14 -3.73 6.79
N ILE A 93 1.47 -4.75 6.01
CA ILE A 93 2.29 -5.88 6.42
C ILE A 93 3.60 -5.78 5.65
N ILE A 94 4.70 -5.59 6.37
CA ILE A 94 6.03 -5.49 5.77
C ILE A 94 6.68 -6.86 5.88
N HIS A 95 7.00 -7.48 4.75
CA HIS A 95 7.73 -8.75 4.75
C HIS A 95 9.25 -8.50 4.66
N ALA A 96 10.04 -9.44 5.20
CA ALA A 96 11.49 -9.37 5.09
C ALA A 96 11.91 -9.60 3.64
N GLY A 97 12.95 -8.89 3.19
CA GLY A 97 13.49 -9.03 1.84
C GLY A 97 12.90 -8.08 0.80
N PRO A 98 13.31 -8.27 -0.47
CA PRO A 98 12.89 -7.42 -1.57
C PRO A 98 11.55 -7.82 -2.16
N GLY A 99 10.92 -6.90 -2.90
CA GLY A 99 9.68 -7.15 -3.63
C GLY A 99 9.93 -7.74 -5.01
N ALA A 100 9.04 -8.61 -5.46
CA ALA A 100 9.10 -9.21 -6.80
C ALA A 100 8.93 -8.18 -7.93
N GLU A 101 8.28 -7.06 -7.66
CA GLU A 101 8.18 -5.93 -8.59
C GLU A 101 9.54 -5.31 -8.91
N PHE A 102 10.53 -5.47 -8.01
CA PHE A 102 11.90 -5.03 -8.23
C PHE A 102 12.80 -6.16 -8.73
N THR A 103 12.67 -7.38 -8.18
CA THR A 103 13.58 -8.50 -8.50
C THR A 103 13.14 -9.31 -9.72
N GLY A 104 11.86 -9.27 -10.08
CA GLY A 104 11.23 -10.15 -11.08
C GLY A 104 11.12 -11.62 -10.65
N SER A 105 11.43 -11.94 -9.39
CA SER A 105 11.51 -13.32 -8.90
C SER A 105 10.18 -13.80 -8.32
N GLY A 106 9.70 -14.96 -8.80
CA GLY A 106 8.56 -15.68 -8.22
C GLY A 106 8.75 -16.10 -6.76
N ASN A 107 9.98 -16.06 -6.25
CA ASN A 107 10.31 -16.43 -4.88
C ASN A 107 10.27 -15.26 -3.89
N ASP A 108 10.08 -14.03 -4.39
CA ASP A 108 9.85 -12.83 -3.59
C ASP A 108 8.36 -12.49 -3.65
N ILE A 109 7.78 -11.89 -2.61
CA ILE A 109 6.39 -11.45 -2.64
C ILE A 109 6.31 -10.17 -3.49
N TRP A 110 5.32 -10.07 -4.37
CA TRP A 110 5.03 -8.84 -5.10
C TRP A 110 4.16 -7.94 -4.23
N SER A 111 4.43 -6.63 -4.19
CA SER A 111 3.59 -5.69 -3.41
C SER A 111 2.11 -5.67 -3.84
N HIS A 112 1.18 -5.72 -2.90
CA HIS A 112 -0.24 -5.72 -3.25
C HIS A 112 -1.17 -5.39 -2.10
N LYS A 113 -2.30 -4.77 -2.45
CA LYS A 113 -3.53 -4.78 -1.66
C LYS A 113 -4.38 -5.99 -2.00
N TRP A 114 -4.74 -6.78 -1.00
CA TRP A 114 -5.69 -7.89 -1.15
C TRP A 114 -6.58 -8.03 0.10
N SER A 115 -7.25 -9.17 0.21
CA SER A 115 -8.15 -9.50 1.30
C SER A 115 -7.87 -10.93 1.74
N LEU A 116 -8.07 -11.22 3.02
CA LEU A 116 -8.02 -12.57 3.55
C LEU A 116 -9.10 -13.46 2.89
N VAL A 117 -8.98 -14.78 3.03
CA VAL A 117 -10.03 -15.71 2.57
C VAL A 117 -11.33 -15.49 3.36
N ALA A 118 -11.20 -15.19 4.65
CA ALA A 118 -12.29 -14.75 5.51
C ALA A 118 -11.78 -13.66 6.47
N PRO A 119 -12.62 -12.70 6.87
CA PRO A 119 -12.27 -11.74 7.91
C PRO A 119 -11.85 -12.44 9.21
N LEU A 120 -10.84 -11.91 9.87
CA LEU A 120 -10.37 -12.38 11.16
C LEU A 120 -10.83 -11.43 12.27
N ALA A 121 -11.56 -11.96 13.26
CA ALA A 121 -11.98 -11.18 14.41
C ALA A 121 -10.80 -10.93 15.34
N VAL A 122 -10.52 -9.65 15.61
CA VAL A 122 -9.42 -9.15 16.47
C VAL A 122 -9.95 -7.99 17.29
N ASP A 123 -9.78 -8.04 18.62
CA ASP A 123 -10.19 -6.97 19.56
C ASP A 123 -11.60 -6.38 19.37
N GLY A 124 -12.56 -7.20 18.92
CA GLY A 124 -13.94 -6.76 18.68
C GLY A 124 -14.19 -6.08 17.33
N VAL A 125 -13.19 -5.98 16.47
CA VAL A 125 -13.28 -5.56 15.06
C VAL A 125 -12.82 -6.68 14.13
N MET A 126 -12.83 -6.42 12.82
CA MET A 126 -12.43 -7.37 11.78
C MET A 126 -11.21 -6.87 11.02
N ALA A 127 -10.14 -7.68 10.99
CA ALA A 127 -9.07 -7.52 10.03
C ALA A 127 -9.40 -8.31 8.76
N PHE A 128 -9.39 -7.66 7.60
CA PHE A 128 -9.79 -8.32 6.35
C PHE A 128 -8.96 -7.89 5.14
N THR A 129 -8.91 -6.59 4.85
CA THR A 129 -8.04 -6.05 3.79
C THR A 129 -6.65 -5.77 4.34
N TYR A 130 -5.64 -6.03 3.53
CA TYR A 130 -4.25 -5.75 3.87
C TYR A 130 -3.48 -5.27 2.64
N SER A 131 -2.43 -4.49 2.89
CA SER A 131 -1.35 -4.16 1.97
C SER A 131 -0.11 -4.95 2.36
N MET A 132 0.59 -5.52 1.40
CA MET A 132 1.81 -6.29 1.62
C MET A 132 2.96 -5.62 0.88
N GLU A 133 4.01 -5.24 1.60
CA GLU A 133 5.11 -4.45 1.06
C GLU A 133 6.48 -5.03 1.47
N PRO A 134 7.53 -4.84 0.66
CA PRO A 134 8.87 -5.30 0.98
C PRO A 134 9.58 -4.43 2.01
N GLU A 135 10.63 -4.98 2.62
CA GLU A 135 11.51 -4.25 3.55
C GLU A 135 12.46 -3.30 2.81
N TYR A 136 12.93 -3.69 1.62
CA TYR A 136 13.92 -2.98 0.81
C TYR A 136 13.83 -3.31 -0.68
N TRP A 137 14.62 -2.63 -1.52
CA TRP A 137 14.78 -2.94 -2.94
C TRP A 137 15.97 -3.86 -3.19
N SER A 138 17.19 -3.34 -3.04
CA SER A 138 18.44 -4.10 -3.21
C SER A 138 19.05 -4.51 -1.87
N GLY A 139 18.88 -3.69 -0.83
CA GLY A 139 19.34 -4.03 0.51
C GLY A 139 18.79 -3.10 1.59
N PRO A 140 18.88 -3.49 2.88
CA PRO A 140 18.24 -2.76 3.97
C PRO A 140 18.56 -1.26 3.97
N GLY A 141 17.52 -0.45 3.98
CA GLY A 141 17.62 1.02 4.06
C GLY A 141 17.50 1.78 2.74
N ASP A 142 17.37 1.09 1.60
CA ASP A 142 17.17 1.72 0.29
C ASP A 142 15.69 1.83 -0.14
N MET A 143 14.75 1.38 0.70
CA MET A 143 13.32 1.44 0.40
C MET A 143 12.84 2.88 0.20
N THR A 144 11.99 3.06 -0.80
CA THR A 144 11.35 4.34 -1.15
C THR A 144 9.83 4.28 -0.94
N CYS A 145 9.16 5.42 -0.87
CA CYS A 145 7.74 5.47 -0.48
C CYS A 145 6.76 5.19 -1.62
N GLY A 146 7.21 5.18 -2.87
CA GLY A 146 6.33 5.16 -4.04
C GLY A 146 5.37 3.96 -4.11
N VAL A 147 5.87 2.74 -3.88
CA VAL A 147 5.02 1.53 -3.88
C VAL A 147 4.07 1.52 -2.67
N TYR A 148 4.56 1.89 -1.49
CA TYR A 148 3.70 2.11 -0.31
C TYR A 148 2.60 3.15 -0.56
N ALA A 149 2.90 4.22 -1.32
CA ALA A 149 1.95 5.26 -1.67
C ALA A 149 0.92 4.78 -2.69
N HIS A 150 1.33 3.97 -3.66
CA HIS A 150 0.42 3.32 -4.60
C HIS A 150 -0.60 2.44 -3.86
N GLU A 151 -0.10 1.57 -2.98
CA GLU A 151 -0.93 0.57 -2.30
C GLU A 151 -1.82 1.17 -1.21
N MET A 152 -1.42 2.29 -0.62
CA MET A 152 -2.29 3.07 0.25
C MET A 152 -3.45 3.72 -0.54
N GLY A 153 -3.24 4.03 -1.83
CA GLY A 153 -4.30 4.45 -2.75
C GLY A 153 -5.41 3.41 -2.87
N HIS A 154 -5.03 2.13 -3.02
CA HIS A 154 -5.97 1.02 -3.00
C HIS A 154 -6.62 0.82 -1.63
N SER A 155 -5.80 0.83 -0.57
CA SER A 155 -6.23 0.43 0.77
C SER A 155 -7.18 1.43 1.42
N VAL A 156 -6.87 2.73 1.32
CA VAL A 156 -7.61 3.79 2.03
C VAL A 156 -8.68 4.45 1.16
N PHE A 157 -8.42 4.58 -0.14
CA PHE A 157 -9.29 5.34 -1.05
C PHE A 157 -10.03 4.48 -2.06
N GLY A 158 -9.76 3.17 -2.10
CA GLY A 158 -10.39 2.25 -3.04
C GLY A 158 -10.11 2.57 -4.51
N LEU A 159 -8.99 3.25 -4.79
CA LEU A 159 -8.59 3.57 -6.16
C LEU A 159 -8.22 2.27 -6.91
N PRO A 160 -8.47 2.15 -8.22
CA PRO A 160 -8.00 1.04 -9.05
C PRO A 160 -6.61 1.30 -9.63
N ASP A 161 -5.96 0.25 -10.14
CA ASP A 161 -4.78 0.38 -11.00
C ASP A 161 -5.17 1.08 -12.30
N LEU A 162 -4.35 2.04 -12.74
CA LEU A 162 -4.53 2.84 -13.95
C LEU A 162 -3.38 2.66 -14.97
N TYR A 163 -2.46 1.73 -14.71
CA TYR A 163 -1.57 1.18 -15.74
C TYR A 163 -2.28 0.08 -16.54
N ASP A 164 -1.73 -0.23 -17.70
CA ASP A 164 -2.21 -1.34 -18.50
C ASP A 164 -1.68 -2.68 -17.98
N ARG A 165 -2.58 -3.57 -17.57
CA ARG A 165 -2.21 -4.84 -16.95
C ARG A 165 -1.72 -5.89 -17.94
N ASP A 166 -2.04 -5.74 -19.23
CA ASP A 166 -1.57 -6.68 -20.26
C ASP A 166 -0.22 -6.27 -20.88
N GLY A 167 0.29 -5.09 -20.49
CA GLY A 167 1.58 -4.56 -20.90
C GLY A 167 1.64 -4.05 -22.34
N THR A 168 0.49 -3.84 -23.01
CA THR A 168 0.46 -3.30 -24.37
C THR A 168 0.59 -1.77 -24.43
N SER A 169 0.40 -1.09 -23.30
CA SER A 169 0.62 0.35 -23.12
C SER A 169 1.09 0.69 -21.71
N GLU A 170 1.36 1.97 -21.46
CA GLU A 170 1.69 2.46 -20.10
C GLU A 170 0.44 2.81 -19.27
N GLY A 171 -0.77 2.75 -19.87
CA GLY A 171 -1.96 3.38 -19.27
C GLY A 171 -1.74 4.87 -19.04
N LEU A 172 -1.88 5.33 -17.79
CA LEU A 172 -1.52 6.70 -17.39
C LEU A 172 -0.01 6.92 -17.18
N GLY A 173 0.78 5.86 -17.14
CA GLY A 173 2.24 5.92 -17.01
C GLY A 173 2.73 6.72 -15.81
N GLU A 174 3.81 7.48 -16.01
CA GLU A 174 4.47 8.29 -14.99
C GLU A 174 3.62 9.45 -14.44
N TRP A 175 2.41 9.69 -14.98
CA TRP A 175 1.55 10.82 -14.62
C TRP A 175 0.58 10.54 -13.48
N SER A 176 0.42 9.29 -13.05
CA SER A 176 -0.45 8.93 -11.93
C SER A 176 0.25 8.01 -10.95
N ILE A 177 0.06 8.26 -9.66
CA ILE A 177 0.50 7.35 -8.59
C ILE A 177 -0.12 5.95 -8.72
N MET A 178 -1.32 5.85 -9.30
CA MET A 178 -2.01 4.58 -9.54
C MET A 178 -1.55 3.89 -10.84
N ALA A 179 -0.51 4.41 -11.49
CA ALA A 179 0.16 3.84 -12.66
C ALA A 179 1.66 3.68 -12.38
N SER A 180 2.54 3.76 -13.40
CA SER A 180 3.99 3.68 -13.18
C SER A 180 4.59 4.92 -12.51
N GLY A 181 3.80 5.97 -12.26
CA GLY A 181 4.21 7.14 -11.49
C GLY A 181 4.62 6.83 -10.05
N SER A 182 4.26 5.65 -9.51
CA SER A 182 4.80 5.14 -8.24
C SER A 182 6.31 4.87 -8.27
N TRP A 183 6.91 4.72 -9.46
CA TRP A 183 8.35 4.47 -9.64
C TRP A 183 9.16 5.72 -9.97
N ASN A 184 8.53 6.89 -10.06
CA ASN A 184 9.23 8.13 -10.37
C ASN A 184 10.33 8.46 -9.35
N GLY A 185 11.41 9.07 -9.86
CA GLY A 185 12.57 9.48 -9.07
C GLY A 185 13.87 8.78 -9.49
N PRO A 186 14.99 9.11 -8.83
CA PRO A 186 16.27 8.49 -9.12
C PRO A 186 16.24 6.99 -8.77
N TRP A 187 17.08 6.20 -9.45
CA TRP A 187 17.30 4.79 -9.16
C TRP A 187 17.53 4.55 -7.65
N PRO A 188 16.89 3.56 -7.01
CA PRO A 188 16.10 2.45 -7.58
C PRO A 188 14.66 2.80 -8.02
N GLY A 189 14.23 4.06 -7.91
CA GLY A 189 12.88 4.52 -8.25
C GLY A 189 12.00 4.70 -7.01
N GLY A 190 10.85 5.35 -7.19
CA GLY A 190 9.82 5.56 -6.17
C GLY A 190 10.17 6.56 -5.06
N GLY A 191 11.28 7.29 -5.20
CA GLY A 191 11.68 8.35 -4.28
C GLY A 191 11.00 9.71 -4.55
N SER A 192 10.33 9.85 -5.69
CA SER A 192 9.57 11.05 -6.05
C SER A 192 8.30 10.67 -6.82
N PRO A 193 7.38 9.93 -6.19
CA PRO A 193 6.17 9.45 -6.84
C PRO A 193 5.34 10.58 -7.46
N ALA A 194 4.66 10.28 -8.55
CA ALA A 194 3.68 11.18 -9.14
C ALA A 194 2.59 11.55 -8.14
N HIS A 195 1.97 12.72 -8.33
CA HIS A 195 0.70 13.01 -7.67
C HIS A 195 -0.41 12.11 -8.23
N PRO A 196 -1.54 11.96 -7.52
CA PRO A 196 -2.71 11.33 -8.10
C PRO A 196 -3.22 12.16 -9.29
N ASP A 197 -3.66 11.49 -10.35
CA ASP A 197 -4.28 12.16 -11.50
C ASP A 197 -5.59 12.89 -11.09
N ALA A 198 -6.15 13.66 -12.01
CA ALA A 198 -7.34 14.46 -11.74
C ALA A 198 -8.54 13.62 -11.27
N TRP A 199 -8.72 12.42 -11.83
CA TRP A 199 -9.82 11.54 -11.44
C TRP A 199 -9.58 10.94 -10.05
N CYS A 200 -8.36 10.47 -9.77
CA CYS A 200 -8.01 9.99 -8.42
C CYS A 200 -8.21 11.07 -7.35
N ARG A 201 -7.74 12.30 -7.58
CA ARG A 201 -7.95 13.40 -6.62
C ARG A 201 -9.42 13.69 -6.33
N TYR A 202 -10.28 13.55 -7.35
CA TYR A 202 -11.72 13.69 -7.19
C TYR A 202 -12.30 12.54 -6.35
N GLN A 203 -11.92 11.29 -6.64
CA GLN A 203 -12.37 10.12 -5.87
C GLN A 203 -11.92 10.17 -4.41
N MET A 204 -10.72 10.69 -4.15
CA MET A 204 -10.20 10.91 -2.80
C MET A 204 -10.91 12.05 -2.04
N GLY A 205 -11.76 12.83 -2.73
CA GLY A 205 -12.49 13.95 -2.13
C GLY A 205 -11.66 15.23 -1.91
N TYR A 206 -10.46 15.32 -2.51
CA TYR A 206 -9.56 16.45 -2.29
C TYR A 206 -9.74 17.61 -3.28
N VAL A 207 -10.50 17.39 -4.36
CA VAL A 207 -10.84 18.45 -5.32
C VAL A 207 -12.32 18.42 -5.65
N THR A 208 -12.90 19.60 -5.88
CA THR A 208 -14.25 19.74 -6.43
C THR A 208 -14.15 20.02 -7.93
N PRO A 209 -14.64 19.12 -8.80
CA PRO A 209 -14.57 19.33 -10.24
C PRO A 209 -15.61 20.36 -10.69
N THR A 210 -15.26 21.16 -11.69
CA THR A 210 -16.25 21.98 -12.42
C THR A 210 -16.99 21.08 -13.41
N VAL A 211 -18.28 20.83 -13.17
CA VAL A 211 -19.11 20.04 -14.08
C VAL A 211 -19.50 20.90 -15.28
N VAL A 212 -19.02 20.51 -16.46
CA VAL A 212 -19.29 21.22 -17.70
C VAL A 212 -20.60 20.69 -18.30
N THR A 213 -21.67 21.48 -18.22
CA THR A 213 -23.03 21.12 -18.72
C THR A 213 -23.37 21.74 -20.08
N GLY A 214 -22.45 22.51 -20.65
CA GLY A 214 -22.60 23.17 -21.94
C GLY A 214 -21.25 23.64 -22.48
N ASN A 215 -21.23 24.14 -23.70
CA ASN A 215 -20.00 24.59 -24.34
C ASN A 215 -19.47 25.84 -23.64
N ILE A 216 -18.30 25.74 -23.02
CA ILE A 216 -17.60 26.86 -22.38
C ILE A 216 -16.54 27.37 -23.35
N TYR A 217 -16.93 28.33 -24.19
CA TYR A 217 -15.94 29.10 -24.95
C TYR A 217 -15.05 29.90 -23.99
N GLY A 218 -13.73 29.73 -24.07
CA GLY A 218 -12.76 30.58 -23.38
C GLY A 218 -12.39 30.18 -21.95
N ALA A 219 -12.66 28.95 -21.52
CA ALA A 219 -12.16 28.43 -20.24
C ALA A 219 -10.76 27.81 -20.44
N SER A 220 -9.73 28.64 -20.44
CA SER A 220 -8.32 28.23 -20.31
C SER A 220 -7.57 29.29 -19.52
#